data_AF-A0A6P0VTE9-F1
#
_entry.id   AF-A0A6P0VTE9-F1
#
_cell.length_a   1.000
_cell.length_b   1.000
_cell.length_c   1.000
_cell.angle_alpha   90.00
_cell.angle_beta   90.00
_cell.angle_gamma   90.00
#
_symmetry.space_group_name_H-M   'P 1'
#
loop_
_entity.id
_entity.type
_entity.pdbx_description
1 polymer ?
#
loop_
_entity_poly.entity_id
_entity_poly.type
_entity_poly.pdbx_seq_one_letter_code
_entity_poly.pdbx_strand_id
1 'polypeptide(L)' 'MTNSTYTMNDTQLRVKAIALLKKELGMATTLRFLALMNQNSTDYVEISRQIYEEQQLDEIFTRAKQNWKS' A
#
# COMPACT_ATOMS: atom_id res chain seq x y z
N MET A 1 23.85 -6.03 -40.09
CA MET A 1 22.46 -6.28 -39.67
C MET A 1 22.43 -6.22 -38.15
N THR A 2 21.94 -5.12 -37.57
CA THR A 2 21.91 -4.95 -36.11
C THR A 2 20.66 -5.64 -35.56
N ASN A 3 20.86 -6.70 -34.79
CA ASN A 3 19.78 -7.37 -34.05
C ASN A 3 19.22 -6.39 -33.03
N SER A 4 18.12 -5.72 -33.38
CA SER A 4 17.35 -4.89 -32.46
C SER A 4 16.79 -5.82 -31.37
N THR A 5 17.41 -5.82 -30.20
CA THR A 5 16.87 -6.50 -29.02
C THR A 5 15.52 -5.86 -28.71
N TYR A 6 14.44 -6.59 -29.01
CA TYR A 6 13.08 -6.16 -28.68
C TYR A 6 12.92 -6.19 -27.16
N THR A 7 13.18 -5.05 -26.51
CA THR A 7 12.93 -4.89 -25.09
C THR A 7 11.48 -4.50 -24.90
N MET A 8 10.74 -5.33 -24.17
CA MET A 8 9.33 -5.08 -23.84
C MET A 8 9.21 -3.77 -23.04
N ASN A 9 8.34 -2.87 -23.47
CA ASN A 9 8.10 -1.63 -22.73
C ASN A 9 7.29 -1.90 -21.44
N ASP A 10 7.34 -0.96 -20.50
CA ASP A 10 6.69 -1.10 -19.19
C ASP A 10 5.19 -1.42 -19.27
N THR A 11 4.49 -0.86 -20.26
CA THR A 11 3.06 -1.12 -20.46
C THR A 11 2.82 -2.56 -20.89
N GLN A 12 3.60 -3.06 -21.84
CA GLN A 12 3.54 -4.44 -22.29
C GLN A 12 3.92 -5.40 -21.15
N LEU A 13 4.91 -5.05 -20.33
CA LEU A 13 5.32 -5.83 -19.17
C LEU A 13 4.20 -5.90 -18.11
N ARG A 14 3.56 -4.77 -17.79
CA ARG A 14 2.43 -4.71 -16.86
C ARG A 14 1.25 -5.55 -17.33
N VAL A 15 0.88 -5.47 -18.60
CA VAL A 15 -0.20 -6.29 -19.17
C VAL A 15 0.12 -7.79 -19.04
N LYS A 16 1.36 -8.19 -19.37
CA LYS A 16 1.81 -9.58 -19.23
C LYS A 16 1.80 -10.04 -17.77
N ALA A 17 2.22 -9.20 -16.84
CA ALA A 17 2.22 -9.50 -15.41
C ALA A 17 0.79 -9.69 -14.86
N ILE A 18 -0.15 -8.82 -15.20
CA ILE A 18 -1.55 -8.95 -14.75
C ILE A 18 -2.20 -10.21 -15.32
N ALA A 19 -1.93 -10.53 -16.58
CA ALA A 19 -2.43 -11.77 -17.21
C ALA A 19 -1.89 -13.02 -16.49
N LEU A 20 -0.61 -13.02 -16.11
CA LEU A 20 -0.01 -14.11 -15.35
C LEU A 20 -0.63 -14.23 -13.95
N LEU A 21 -0.77 -13.12 -13.22
CA LEU A 21 -1.40 -13.12 -11.90
C LEU A 21 -2.83 -13.68 -11.94
N LYS A 22 -3.63 -13.25 -12.91
CA LYS A 22 -4.99 -13.74 -13.10
C LYS A 22 -5.02 -15.26 -13.35
N LYS A 23 -4.07 -15.77 -14.13
CA LYS A 23 -3.96 -17.21 -14.45
C LYS A 23 -3.62 -18.04 -13.21
N GLU A 24 -2.67 -17.60 -12.39
CA GLU A 24 -2.16 -18.38 -11.26
C GLU A 24 -3.02 -18.22 -10.00
N LEU A 25 -3.61 -17.04 -9.77
CA LEU A 25 -4.29 -16.71 -8.51
C LEU A 25 -5.82 -16.62 -8.65
N GLY A 26 -6.33 -16.52 -9.88
CA GLY A 26 -7.71 -16.13 -10.13
C GLY A 26 -7.97 -14.64 -9.89
N MET A 27 -9.14 -14.18 -10.32
CA MET A 27 -9.46 -12.75 -10.40
C MET A 27 -9.50 -12.07 -9.02
N ALA A 28 -10.21 -12.64 -8.05
CA ALA A 28 -10.38 -12.04 -6.72
C ALA A 28 -9.04 -11.91 -5.97
N THR A 29 -8.23 -12.97 -5.98
CA THR A 29 -6.91 -12.98 -5.33
C THR A 29 -5.92 -12.05 -6.02
N THR A 30 -5.98 -11.93 -7.36
CA THR A 30 -5.17 -10.97 -8.11
C THR A 30 -5.48 -9.53 -7.72
N LEU A 31 -6.77 -9.17 -7.61
CA LEU A 31 -7.18 -7.83 -7.18
C LEU A 31 -6.70 -7.53 -5.75
N ARG A 32 -6.83 -8.49 -4.82
CA ARG A 32 -6.30 -8.35 -3.46
C ARG A 32 -4.78 -8.15 -3.43
N PHE A 33 -4.05 -8.94 -4.23
CA PHE A 33 -2.60 -8.82 -4.36
C PHE A 33 -2.17 -7.44 -4.88
N LEU A 34 -2.81 -6.97 -5.96
CA LEU A 34 -2.54 -5.64 -6.51
C LEU A 34 -2.89 -4.53 -5.51
N ALA A 35 -3.97 -4.66 -4.75
CA ALA A 35 -4.34 -3.68 -3.72
C ALA A 35 -3.31 -3.60 -2.59
N LEU A 36 -2.72 -4.73 -2.18
CA LEU A 36 -1.64 -4.77 -1.18
C LEU A 36 -0.35 -4.15 -1.72
N MET A 37 0.00 -4.43 -2.98
CA MET A 37 1.18 -3.87 -3.64
C MET A 37 1.02 -2.37 -3.97
N ASN A 38 -0.22 -1.90 -4.15
CA ASN A 38 -0.58 -0.51 -4.38
C ASN A 38 -0.84 0.26 -3.08
N GLN A 39 -0.43 -0.27 -1.92
CA GLN A 39 -0.22 0.55 -0.74
C GLN A 39 0.96 1.49 -1.01
N ASN A 40 0.73 2.53 -1.83
CA ASN A 40 1.44 3.78 -1.68
C ASN A 40 1.47 4.10 -0.20
N SER A 41 2.67 4.40 0.32
CA SER A 41 2.97 4.72 1.71
C SER A 41 1.72 5.21 2.44
N THR A 42 1.06 4.32 3.19
CA THR A 42 0.10 4.78 4.19
C THR A 42 0.91 5.75 5.04
N ASP A 43 0.66 7.04 4.86
CA ASP A 43 1.42 8.07 5.54
C ASP A 43 0.88 8.09 6.97
N TYR A 44 1.38 7.15 7.76
CA TYR A 44 1.01 7.00 9.15
C TYR A 44 1.34 8.27 9.95
N VAL A 45 2.27 9.11 9.46
CA VAL A 45 2.55 10.41 10.04
C VAL A 45 1.39 11.35 9.77
N GLU A 46 0.95 11.51 8.53
CA GLU A 46 -0.21 12.36 8.20
C GLU A 46 -1.51 11.87 8.84
N ILE A 47 -1.73 10.55 8.88
CA ILE A 47 -2.88 9.95 9.57
C ILE A 47 -2.82 10.20 11.08
N SER A 48 -1.64 10.03 11.71
CA SER A 48 -1.47 10.36 13.13
C SER A 48 -1.69 11.84 13.40
N ARG A 49 -1.22 12.72 12.51
CA ARG A 49 -1.45 14.17 12.58
C ARG A 49 -2.94 14.45 12.59
N GLN A 50 -3.71 13.95 11.63
CA GLN A 50 -5.16 14.14 11.57
C GLN A 50 -5.91 13.62 12.81
N ILE A 51 -5.49 12.50 13.40
CA ILE A 51 -6.13 11.91 14.58
C ILE A 51 -5.87 12.75 15.84
N TYR A 52 -4.70 13.38 15.95
CA TYR A 52 -4.26 14.07 17.17
C TYR A 52 -4.22 15.60 17.04
N GLU A 53 -4.40 16.17 15.85
CA GLU A 53 -4.31 17.62 15.58
C GLU A 53 -5.37 18.43 16.35
N GLU A 54 -6.56 17.85 16.55
CA GLU A 54 -7.62 18.47 17.35
C GLU A 54 -7.54 18.11 18.85
N GLN A 55 -6.61 17.23 19.25
CA GLN A 55 -6.46 16.78 20.63
C GLN A 55 -5.37 17.57 21.35
N GLN A 56 -5.66 18.05 22.56
CA GLN A 56 -4.63 18.65 23.40
C GLN A 56 -3.68 17.55 23.90
N LEU A 57 -2.38 17.85 23.94
CA LEU A 57 -1.35 16.89 24.35
C LEU A 57 -1.64 16.31 25.75
N ASP A 58 -2.15 17.14 26.66
CA ASP A 58 -2.52 16.76 28.02
C ASP A 58 -3.66 15.74 28.08
N GLU A 59 -4.60 15.80 27.13
CA GLU A 59 -5.71 14.84 27.01
C GLU A 59 -5.20 13.49 26.53
N ILE A 60 -4.25 13.50 25.58
CA ILE A 60 -3.57 12.29 25.08
C ILE A 60 -2.83 11.60 26.23
N PHE A 61 -2.03 12.34 27.01
CA PHE A 61 -1.30 11.81 28.15
C PHE A 61 -2.22 11.31 29.27
N THR A 62 -3.31 12.03 29.55
CA THR A 62 -4.29 11.62 30.57
C THR A 62 -4.97 10.32 30.19
N ARG A 63 -5.43 10.18 28.94
CA ARG A 63 -6.00 8.93 28.41
C ARG A 63 -4.99 7.79 28.43
N ALA A 64 -3.75 8.04 28.00
CA ALA A 64 -2.71 7.01 27.99
C ALA A 64 -2.43 6.50 29.42
N LYS A 65 -2.30 7.41 30.39
CA LYS A 65 -2.06 7.07 31.80
C LYS A 65 -3.23 6.31 32.44
N GLN A 66 -4.47 6.60 32.05
CA GLN A 66 -5.66 5.86 32.50
C GLN A 66 -5.67 4.42 31.97
N ASN A 67 -5.24 4.22 30.72
CA ASN A 67 -5.19 2.89 30.08
C ASN A 67 -3.88 2.13 30.32
N TRP A 68 -2.87 2.76 30.90
CA TRP A 68 -1.55 2.15 31.18
C TRP A 68 -1.58 1.16 32.36
N LYS A 69 -2.65 1.16 33.17
CA LYS A 69 -2.79 0.19 34.27
C LYS A 69 -3.18 -1.18 33.72
N SER A 70 -2.16 -2.01 33.44
CA SER A 70 -2.21 -3.45 33.66
C SER A 70 -1.51 -3.82 34.96
#